data_AF-A0A076LB58-F1
#
_entry.id   AF-A0A076LB58-F1
#
_cell.length_a   1.000
_cell.length_b   1.000
_cell.length_c   1.000
_cell.angle_alpha   90.00
_cell.angle_beta   90.00
_cell.angle_gamma   90.00
#
_symmetry.space_group_name_H-M   'P 1'
#
loop_
_entity.id
_entity.type
_entity.pdbx_description
1 polymer ?
#
loop_
_entity_poly.entity_id
_entity_poly.type
_entity_poly.pdbx_seq_one_letter_code
_entity_poly.pdbx_strand_id
1 'polypeptide(L)'
;MGIFDLAKKITHSREFTSSIDEIFVGELINFMYKKGAVLIEINSPTESSHSLTFKFINHPVLYMLRVIVDRKVEGITSKIIGSQAILTFEAVIKNELVEPNDVLVMYQTDFKNMFKIPLFGNVKINHDLNYIIATTTYLKDLGKYIKSDSVDREALREELNLILNTLTEHLAPLKKKFD
;
A
#
# COMPACT_ATOMS: atom_id res chain seq x y z
N MET A 1 -18.49 33.33 16.66
CA MET A 1 -18.25 32.09 15.89
C MET A 1 -19.32 31.09 16.30
N GLY A 2 -20.31 30.86 15.44
CA GLY A 2 -21.50 30.06 15.79
C GLY A 2 -21.30 28.57 15.54
N ILE A 3 -22.16 27.75 16.15
CA ILE A 3 -22.27 26.30 15.92
C ILE A 3 -22.48 25.95 14.43
N PHE A 4 -23.12 26.84 13.66
CA PHE A 4 -23.32 26.70 12.22
C PHE A 4 -22.03 26.88 11.40
N ASP A 5 -21.15 27.81 11.78
CA ASP A 5 -19.83 27.98 11.14
C ASP A 5 -18.95 26.76 11.42
N LEU A 6 -19.06 26.17 12.61
CA LEU A 6 -18.35 24.96 12.99
C LEU A 6 -18.83 23.75 12.18
N ALA A 7 -20.15 23.56 12.04
CA ALA A 7 -20.73 22.49 11.24
C ALA A 7 -20.33 22.60 9.76
N LYS A 8 -20.38 23.81 9.18
CA LYS A 8 -19.96 24.04 7.80
C LYS A 8 -18.47 23.75 7.57
N LYS A 9 -17.61 24.13 8.52
CA LYS A 9 -16.17 23.84 8.49
C LYS A 9 -15.89 22.33 8.61
N ILE A 10 -16.66 21.61 9.42
CA ILE A 10 -16.54 20.15 9.57
C ILE A 10 -16.96 19.44 8.27
N THR A 11 -18.09 19.81 7.68
CA THR A 11 -18.55 19.23 6.40
C THR A 11 -17.55 19.47 5.28
N HIS A 12 -17.07 20.70 5.12
CA HIS A 12 -16.07 21.05 4.11
C HIS A 12 -14.74 20.32 4.32
N SER A 13 -14.32 20.13 5.58
CA SER A 13 -13.10 19.36 5.89
C SER A 13 -13.26 17.88 5.55
N ARG A 14 -14.45 17.31 5.75
CA ARG A 14 -14.74 15.91 5.44
C ARG A 14 -14.79 15.67 3.93
N GLU A 15 -15.47 16.54 3.19
CA GLU A 15 -15.52 16.52 1.73
C GLU A 15 -14.11 16.64 1.13
N PHE A 16 -13.32 17.60 1.60
CA PHE A 16 -11.94 17.77 1.14
C PHE A 16 -11.06 16.54 1.44
N THR A 17 -11.27 15.88 2.58
CA THR A 17 -10.54 14.65 2.93
C THR A 17 -10.90 13.50 1.99
N SER A 18 -12.18 13.32 1.68
CA SER A 18 -12.65 12.35 0.67
C SER A 18 -12.00 12.62 -0.69
N SER A 19 -11.92 13.89 -1.09
CA SER A 19 -11.26 14.27 -2.35
C SER A 19 -9.76 13.96 -2.36
N ILE A 20 -9.05 14.07 -1.22
CA ILE A 20 -7.63 13.70 -1.14
C ILE A 20 -7.45 12.20 -1.42
N ASP A 21 -8.31 11.35 -0.85
CA ASP A 21 -8.24 9.90 -1.05
C ASP A 21 -8.52 9.51 -2.50
N GLU A 22 -9.55 10.10 -3.10
CA GLU A 22 -9.88 9.88 -4.52
C GLU A 22 -8.75 10.33 -5.45
N ILE A 23 -8.15 11.49 -5.19
CA ILE A 23 -7.01 11.99 -5.95
C ILE A 23 -5.80 11.06 -5.79
N PHE A 24 -5.50 10.62 -4.56
CA PHE A 24 -4.41 9.67 -4.31
C PHE A 24 -4.64 8.36 -5.04
N VAL A 25 -5.85 7.80 -4.97
CA VAL A 25 -6.23 6.57 -5.68
C VAL A 25 -6.04 6.75 -7.19
N GLY A 26 -6.50 7.86 -7.77
CA GLY A 26 -6.30 8.17 -9.19
C GLY A 26 -4.83 8.25 -9.60
N GLU A 27 -4.00 8.94 -8.82
CA GLU A 27 -2.56 9.05 -9.09
C GLU A 27 -1.82 7.73 -8.86
N LEU A 28 -2.25 6.91 -7.89
CA LEU A 28 -1.72 5.56 -7.68
C LEU A 28 -2.01 4.67 -8.89
N ILE A 29 -3.25 4.68 -9.40
CA ILE A 29 -3.62 3.93 -10.60
C ILE A 29 -2.76 4.38 -11.79
N ASN A 30 -2.64 5.69 -12.02
CA ASN A 30 -1.80 6.27 -13.07
C ASN A 30 -0.32 5.84 -12.93
N PHE A 31 0.22 5.89 -11.72
CA PHE A 31 1.59 5.44 -11.41
C PHE A 31 1.78 3.96 -11.75
N MET A 32 0.85 3.09 -11.31
CA MET A 32 0.93 1.64 -11.53
C MET A 32 0.82 1.28 -13.02
N TYR A 33 -0.05 1.96 -13.78
CA TYR A 33 -0.10 1.80 -15.24
C TYR A 33 1.23 2.12 -15.91
N LYS A 34 1.90 3.21 -15.50
CA LYS A 34 3.23 3.56 -16.01
C LYS A 34 4.32 2.56 -15.62
N LYS A 35 4.09 1.76 -14.58
CA LYS A 35 4.95 0.65 -14.16
C LYS A 35 4.60 -0.69 -14.83
N GLY A 36 3.69 -0.70 -15.80
CA GLY A 36 3.31 -1.90 -16.55
C GLY A 36 2.40 -2.85 -15.76
N ALA A 37 1.69 -2.33 -14.76
CA ALA A 37 0.66 -3.06 -14.03
C ALA A 37 -0.74 -2.60 -14.45
N VAL A 38 -1.71 -3.50 -14.35
CA VAL A 38 -3.12 -3.23 -14.63
C VAL A 38 -3.94 -3.39 -13.37
N LEU A 39 -4.91 -2.50 -13.15
CA LEU A 39 -5.87 -2.64 -12.05
C LEU A 39 -6.81 -3.82 -12.36
N ILE A 40 -6.87 -4.79 -11.46
CA ILE A 40 -7.73 -5.98 -11.60
C ILE A 40 -8.86 -6.04 -10.57
N GLU A 41 -8.73 -5.29 -9.48
CA GLU A 41 -9.74 -5.22 -8.42
C GLU A 41 -9.66 -3.86 -7.73
N ILE A 42 -10.82 -3.28 -7.44
CA ILE A 42 -10.98 -2.17 -6.51
C ILE A 42 -12.15 -2.49 -5.59
N ASN A 43 -11.92 -2.36 -4.28
CA ASN A 43 -12.96 -2.55 -3.28
C ASN A 43 -12.82 -1.47 -2.19
N SER A 44 -13.92 -1.20 -1.49
CA SER A 44 -13.93 -0.31 -0.34
C SER A 44 -14.47 -1.09 0.86
N PRO A 45 -13.60 -1.81 1.60
CA PRO A 45 -14.03 -2.69 2.69
C PRO A 45 -14.81 -1.96 3.79
N THR A 46 -14.50 -0.67 3.98
CA THR A 46 -15.24 0.25 4.86
C THR A 46 -15.47 1.57 4.12
N GLU A 47 -16.31 2.44 4.69
CA GLU A 47 -16.53 3.80 4.14
C GLU A 47 -15.25 4.66 4.08
N SER A 48 -14.24 4.29 4.87
CA SER A 48 -12.99 5.04 5.06
C SER A 48 -11.76 4.30 4.56
N SER A 49 -11.96 3.24 3.77
CA SER A 49 -10.86 2.46 3.22
C SER A 49 -11.06 2.12 1.75
N HIS A 50 -9.96 2.08 1.03
CA HIS A 50 -9.88 1.61 -0.35
C HIS A 50 -8.82 0.53 -0.43
N SER A 51 -9.11 -0.55 -1.16
CA SER A 51 -8.12 -1.55 -1.49
C SER A 51 -8.10 -1.77 -3.00
N LEU A 52 -6.91 -1.64 -3.57
CA LEU A 52 -6.65 -1.74 -5.00
C LEU A 52 -5.68 -2.88 -5.24
N THR A 53 -6.03 -3.77 -6.17
CA THR A 53 -5.17 -4.87 -6.57
C THR A 53 -4.71 -4.66 -8.01
N PHE A 54 -3.39 -4.62 -8.19
CA PHE A 54 -2.73 -4.46 -9.47
C PHE A 54 -2.01 -5.75 -9.86
N LYS A 55 -2.16 -6.19 -11.11
CA LYS A 55 -1.41 -7.31 -11.68
C LYS A 55 -0.34 -6.78 -12.61
N PHE A 56 0.90 -7.24 -12.43
CA PHE A 56 1.98 -6.91 -13.35
C PHE A 56 1.93 -7.83 -14.57
N ILE A 57 2.08 -7.25 -15.77
CA ILE A 57 2.05 -8.05 -17.01
C ILE A 57 3.42 -8.73 -17.23
N ASN A 58 4.50 -7.95 -17.22
CA ASN A 58 5.85 -8.41 -17.57
C ASN A 58 6.93 -7.93 -16.56
N HIS A 59 6.59 -7.77 -15.29
CA HIS A 59 7.58 -7.35 -14.30
C HIS A 59 8.52 -8.51 -13.96
N PRO A 60 9.85 -8.30 -13.90
CA PRO A 60 10.83 -9.38 -13.70
C PRO A 60 10.77 -10.09 -12.34
N VAL A 61 9.94 -9.60 -11.41
CA VAL A 61 9.91 -10.04 -10.00
C VAL A 61 8.47 -10.13 -9.55
N LEU A 62 7.79 -8.98 -9.51
CA LEU A 62 6.44 -8.84 -8.99
C LEU A 62 5.41 -9.49 -9.91
N TYR A 63 4.50 -10.26 -9.30
CA TYR A 63 3.31 -10.80 -9.94
C TYR A 63 2.11 -9.88 -9.68
N MET A 64 1.95 -9.40 -8.45
CA MET A 64 0.81 -8.60 -8.02
C MET A 64 1.25 -7.60 -6.94
N LEU A 65 0.52 -6.50 -6.83
CA LEU A 65 0.60 -5.55 -5.72
C LEU A 65 -0.83 -5.23 -5.24
N ARG A 66 -1.12 -5.45 -3.97
CA ARG A 66 -2.31 -4.91 -3.31
C ARG A 66 -1.92 -3.68 -2.50
N VAL A 67 -2.69 -2.61 -2.63
CA VAL A 67 -2.50 -1.37 -1.87
C VAL A 67 -3.79 -1.08 -1.13
N ILE A 68 -3.69 -0.98 0.19
CA ILE A 68 -4.80 -0.66 1.09
C ILE A 68 -4.54 0.73 1.66
N VAL A 69 -5.49 1.63 1.46
CA VAL A 69 -5.55 2.97 2.03
C VAL A 69 -6.61 2.93 3.12
N ASP A 70 -6.23 3.13 4.38
CA ASP A 70 -7.15 3.12 5.51
C ASP A 70 -7.01 4.41 6.33
N ARG A 71 -8.13 5.09 6.55
CA ARG A 71 -8.26 6.23 7.46
C ARG A 71 -8.77 5.74 8.83
N LYS A 72 -8.05 4.85 9.51
CA LYS A 72 -8.47 4.44 10.86
C LYS A 72 -8.29 5.59 11.86
N VAL A 73 -9.42 6.09 12.36
CA VAL A 73 -9.54 7.11 13.42
C VAL A 73 -10.26 6.50 14.63
N GLU A 74 -9.65 5.54 15.32
CA GLU A 74 -10.12 5.15 16.66
C GLU A 74 -8.94 4.87 17.61
N GLY A 75 -8.90 5.57 18.75
CA GLY A 75 -8.08 5.21 19.92
C GLY A 75 -6.83 6.06 20.21
N ILE A 76 -6.22 6.74 19.24
CA ILE A 76 -5.06 7.62 19.50
C ILE A 76 -5.41 9.04 19.02
N THR A 77 -5.78 9.90 19.98
CA THR A 77 -5.94 11.35 19.87
C THR A 77 -6.57 11.84 18.54
N SER A 78 -7.90 11.85 18.52
CA SER A 78 -8.81 12.28 17.45
C SER A 78 -8.74 13.77 17.03
N LYS A 79 -7.57 14.42 17.08
CA LYS A 79 -7.45 15.86 16.79
C LYS A 79 -6.26 16.32 15.95
N ILE A 80 -5.48 15.43 15.35
CA ILE A 80 -4.32 15.85 14.56
C ILE A 80 -4.42 15.30 13.13
N ILE A 81 -5.02 16.13 12.28
CA ILE A 81 -4.83 16.24 10.82
C ILE A 81 -5.55 15.19 9.96
N GLY A 82 -6.67 15.59 9.37
CA GLY A 82 -7.54 14.75 8.50
C GLY A 82 -6.89 14.19 7.24
N SER A 83 -5.64 14.54 6.94
CA SER A 83 -4.90 14.03 5.79
C SER A 83 -3.94 12.87 6.11
N GLN A 84 -3.89 12.38 7.36
CA GLN A 84 -3.16 11.13 7.69
C GLN A 84 -3.91 9.87 7.24
N ALA A 85 -3.20 8.96 6.56
CA ALA A 85 -3.68 7.68 6.09
C ALA A 85 -2.67 6.58 6.43
N ILE A 86 -3.18 5.40 6.74
CA ILE A 86 -2.40 4.17 6.84
C ILE A 86 -2.39 3.55 5.44
N LEU A 87 -1.20 3.45 4.86
CA LEU A 87 -0.97 2.80 3.57
C LEU A 87 -0.32 1.46 3.81
N THR A 88 -1.01 0.37 3.47
CA THR A 88 -0.46 -0.99 3.49
C THR A 88 -0.22 -1.47 2.08
N PHE A 89 0.98 -1.95 1.80
CA PHE A 89 1.37 -2.50 0.51
C PHE A 89 1.71 -3.99 0.69
N GLU A 90 1.08 -4.82 -0.13
CA GLU A 90 1.34 -6.25 -0.20
C GLU A 90 1.82 -6.61 -1.60
N ALA A 91 3.13 -6.79 -1.74
CA ALA A 91 3.74 -7.23 -2.98
C ALA A 91 3.81 -8.75 -3.01
N VAL A 92 3.46 -9.34 -4.15
CA VAL A 92 3.42 -10.80 -4.32
C VAL A 92 4.35 -11.19 -5.45
N ILE A 93 5.18 -12.20 -5.23
CA ILE A 93 5.82 -12.96 -6.30
C ILE A 93 5.17 -14.34 -6.39
N LYS A 94 5.21 -14.92 -7.59
CA LYS A 94 4.76 -16.28 -7.86
C LYS A 94 5.94 -17.11 -8.34
N ASN A 95 6.23 -18.21 -7.66
CA ASN A 95 7.15 -19.24 -8.15
C ASN A 95 6.33 -20.32 -8.87
N GLU A 96 6.84 -20.88 -9.96
CA GLU A 96 6.10 -21.90 -10.71
C GLU A 96 6.21 -23.28 -10.07
N LEU A 97 7.35 -23.56 -9.44
CA LEU A 97 7.64 -24.84 -8.79
C LEU A 97 8.26 -24.63 -7.40
N VAL A 98 7.72 -25.34 -6.42
CA VAL A 98 8.19 -25.37 -5.02
C VAL A 98 8.63 -26.79 -4.72
N GLU A 99 9.88 -26.96 -4.30
CA GLU A 99 10.43 -28.26 -3.94
C GLU A 99 10.20 -28.54 -2.45
N PRO A 100 10.18 -29.81 -2.02
CA PRO A 100 9.96 -30.16 -0.62
C PRO A 100 10.93 -29.49 0.36
N ASN A 101 12.19 -29.28 -0.03
CA ASN A 101 13.19 -28.62 0.80
C ASN A 101 12.91 -27.12 0.99
N ASP A 102 12.26 -26.47 0.01
CA ASP A 102 11.89 -25.07 0.14
C ASP A 102 10.80 -24.87 1.20
N VAL A 103 9.91 -25.85 1.35
CA VAL A 103 8.84 -25.80 2.35
C VAL A 103 9.41 -25.62 3.76
N LEU A 104 10.54 -26.29 4.07
CA LEU A 104 11.23 -26.12 5.35
C LEU A 104 11.80 -24.70 5.52
N VAL A 105 12.38 -24.13 4.47
CA VAL A 105 12.92 -22.75 4.49
C VAL A 105 11.79 -21.71 4.60
N MET A 106 10.66 -21.95 3.94
CA MET A 106 9.43 -21.14 4.05
C MET A 106 8.97 -21.11 5.50
N TYR A 107 8.79 -22.27 6.14
CA TYR A 107 8.40 -22.35 7.54
C TYR A 107 9.37 -21.60 8.46
N GLN A 108 10.68 -21.79 8.30
CA GLN A 108 11.67 -21.09 9.11
C GLN A 108 11.59 -19.56 8.95
N THR A 109 11.37 -19.09 7.73
CA THR A 109 11.25 -17.66 7.42
C THR A 109 9.96 -17.09 8.01
N ASP A 110 8.85 -17.81 7.89
CA ASP A 110 7.56 -17.42 8.45
C ASP A 110 7.61 -17.35 9.98
N PHE A 111 8.23 -18.33 10.65
CA PHE A 111 8.45 -18.30 12.10
C PHE A 111 9.27 -17.09 12.54
N LYS A 112 10.34 -16.74 11.82
CA LYS A 112 11.16 -15.54 12.10
C LYS A 112 10.39 -14.25 11.86
N ASN A 113 9.43 -14.24 10.94
CA ASN A 113 8.61 -13.07 10.60
C ASN A 113 7.31 -12.98 11.38
N MET A 114 6.91 -14.03 12.11
CA MET A 114 5.64 -14.09 12.84
C MET A 114 5.47 -12.93 13.82
N PHE A 115 6.55 -12.50 14.48
CA PHE A 115 6.57 -11.38 15.42
C PHE A 115 7.00 -10.04 14.80
N LYS A 116 7.32 -9.99 13.50
CA LYS A 116 7.68 -8.73 12.85
C LYS A 116 6.44 -7.89 12.62
N ILE A 117 6.54 -6.63 13.05
CA ILE A 117 5.54 -5.61 12.79
C ILE A 117 5.98 -4.85 11.53
N PRO A 118 5.21 -4.90 10.43
CA PRO A 118 5.61 -4.33 9.15
C PRO A 118 5.38 -2.80 9.11
N LEU A 119 6.06 -2.03 9.97
CA LEU A 119 5.90 -0.58 10.04
C LEU A 119 7.15 0.17 9.56
N PHE A 120 6.94 1.27 8.85
CA PHE A 120 7.97 2.24 8.45
C PHE A 120 9.16 1.62 7.71
N GLY A 121 8.88 0.81 6.68
CA GLY A 121 9.93 0.17 5.86
C GLY A 121 10.40 -1.18 6.38
N ASN A 122 9.97 -1.60 7.57
CA ASN A 122 10.08 -3.01 7.94
C ASN A 122 9.14 -3.84 7.07
N VAL A 123 9.70 -4.91 6.51
CA VAL A 123 8.98 -5.83 5.62
C VAL A 123 8.75 -7.15 6.34
N LYS A 124 7.48 -7.58 6.36
CA LYS A 124 7.09 -8.92 6.81
C LYS A 124 6.94 -9.81 5.57
N ILE A 125 7.67 -10.92 5.53
CA ILE A 125 7.53 -11.94 4.48
C ILE A 125 6.68 -13.08 5.02
N ASN A 126 5.67 -13.47 4.26
CA ASN A 126 4.89 -14.68 4.48
C ASN A 126 4.87 -15.51 3.20
N HIS A 127 4.72 -16.82 3.34
CA HIS A 127 4.60 -17.72 2.22
C HIS A 127 3.21 -18.35 2.17
N ASP A 128 2.66 -18.48 0.96
CA ASP A 128 1.42 -19.20 0.70
C ASP A 128 1.61 -20.09 -0.53
N LEU A 129 1.98 -21.35 -0.29
CA LEU A 129 2.34 -22.33 -1.31
C LEU A 129 3.40 -21.78 -2.29
N ASN A 130 2.98 -21.46 -3.52
CA ASN A 130 3.84 -20.96 -4.57
C ASN A 130 3.88 -19.43 -4.66
N TYR A 131 3.23 -18.74 -3.73
CA TYR A 131 3.26 -17.29 -3.59
C TYR A 131 4.09 -16.88 -2.39
N ILE A 132 4.84 -15.79 -2.55
CA ILE A 132 5.58 -15.16 -1.47
C ILE A 132 5.11 -13.71 -1.39
N ILE A 133 4.67 -13.32 -0.20
CA ILE A 133 3.99 -12.06 0.05
C ILE A 133 4.88 -11.21 0.96
N ALA A 134 5.24 -10.03 0.50
CA ALA A 134 5.91 -9.02 1.30
C ALA A 134 4.93 -7.91 1.67
N THR A 135 4.76 -7.67 2.96
CA THR A 135 3.87 -6.64 3.49
C THR A 135 4.68 -5.54 4.18
N THR A 136 4.36 -4.29 3.88
CA THR A 136 4.84 -3.12 4.63
C THR A 136 3.71 -2.10 4.79
N THR A 137 3.72 -1.38 5.91
CA THR A 137 2.70 -0.41 6.29
C THR A 137 3.37 0.90 6.69
N TYR A 138 2.78 2.01 6.24
CA TYR A 138 3.23 3.36 6.54
C TYR A 138 2.07 4.22 7.03
N LEU A 139 2.34 5.05 8.04
CA LEU A 139 1.49 6.19 8.35
C LEU A 139 1.99 7.40 7.55
N LYS A 140 1.20 7.88 6.59
CA LYS A 140 1.56 8.99 5.71
C LYS A 140 0.53 10.10 5.78
N ASP A 141 1.02 11.33 5.76
CA ASP A 141 0.18 12.50 5.57
C ASP A 141 0.05 12.79 4.07
N LEU A 142 -1.08 12.41 3.47
CA LEU A 142 -1.34 12.60 2.04
C LEU A 142 -1.45 14.09 1.66
N GLY A 143 -1.75 14.96 2.64
CA GLY A 143 -1.85 16.41 2.46
C GLY A 143 -0.51 17.07 2.12
N LYS A 144 0.61 16.37 2.36
CA LYS A 144 1.93 16.80 1.90
C LYS A 144 2.05 16.81 0.37
N TYR A 145 1.36 15.89 -0.30
CA TYR A 145 1.41 15.72 -1.74
C TYR A 145 0.19 16.30 -2.44
N ILE A 146 -0.97 16.23 -1.78
CA ILE A 146 -2.26 16.63 -2.36
C ILE A 146 -2.79 17.82 -1.58
N LYS A 147 -2.81 18.97 -2.24
CA LYS A 147 -3.38 20.22 -1.74
C LYS A 147 -4.71 20.49 -2.44
N SER A 148 -5.45 21.48 -1.96
CA SER A 148 -6.77 21.83 -2.51
C SER A 148 -6.77 22.26 -3.97
N ASP A 149 -5.65 22.75 -4.46
CA ASP A 149 -5.50 23.34 -5.79
C ASP A 149 -4.43 22.64 -6.66
N SER A 150 -3.68 21.70 -6.08
CA SER A 150 -2.47 21.18 -6.70
C SER A 150 -2.08 19.80 -6.15
N VAL A 151 -1.43 19.00 -7.00
CA VAL A 151 -0.86 17.71 -6.64
C VAL A 151 0.62 17.71 -6.99
N ASP A 152 1.47 17.52 -5.99
CA ASP A 152 2.90 17.28 -6.17
C ASP A 152 3.12 15.83 -6.62
N ARG A 153 2.90 15.61 -7.92
CA ARG A 153 2.98 14.29 -8.55
C ARG A 153 4.39 13.72 -8.52
N GLU A 154 5.41 14.55 -8.54
CA GLU A 154 6.80 14.08 -8.57
C GLU A 154 7.18 13.52 -7.21
N ALA A 155 6.97 14.28 -6.14
CA ALA A 155 7.23 13.82 -4.77
C ALA A 155 6.40 12.56 -4.42
N LEU A 156 5.12 12.52 -4.83
CA LEU A 156 4.28 11.34 -4.62
C LEU A 156 4.83 10.11 -5.35
N ARG A 157 5.29 10.25 -6.60
CA ARG A 157 5.85 9.14 -7.38
C ARG A 157 7.19 8.68 -6.83
N GLU A 158 8.04 9.58 -6.37
CA GLU A 158 9.31 9.22 -5.71
C GLU A 158 9.05 8.37 -4.48
N GLU A 159 8.09 8.75 -3.63
CA GLU A 159 7.70 7.97 -2.46
C GLU A 159 7.15 6.59 -2.85
N LEU A 160 6.23 6.52 -3.82
CA LEU A 160 5.67 5.25 -4.29
C LEU A 160 6.75 4.34 -4.88
N ASN A 161 7.73 4.91 -5.61
CA ASN A 161 8.88 4.18 -6.12
C ASN A 161 9.74 3.62 -4.98
N LEU A 162 10.01 4.41 -3.93
CA LEU A 162 10.79 3.96 -2.78
C LEU A 162 10.13 2.76 -2.10
N ILE A 163 8.82 2.83 -1.86
CA ILE A 163 8.05 1.75 -1.24
C ILE A 163 8.08 0.49 -2.12
N LEU A 164 7.84 0.65 -3.42
CA LEU A 164 7.85 -0.47 -4.36
C LEU A 164 9.23 -1.13 -4.47
N ASN A 165 10.29 -0.33 -4.51
CA ASN A 165 11.68 -0.81 -4.55
C ASN A 165 12.02 -1.57 -3.27
N THR A 166 11.65 -1.03 -2.10
CA THR A 166 11.87 -1.69 -0.81
C THR A 166 11.26 -3.10 -0.79
N LEU A 167 10.01 -3.24 -1.27
CA LEU A 167 9.36 -4.55 -1.36
C LEU A 167 10.03 -5.47 -2.39
N THR A 168 10.40 -4.91 -3.54
CA THR A 168 11.04 -5.65 -4.62
C THR A 168 12.42 -6.18 -4.21
N GLU A 169 13.22 -5.39 -3.50
CA GLU A 169 14.54 -5.78 -3.00
C GLU A 169 14.47 -6.94 -2.00
N HIS A 170 13.42 -6.98 -1.16
CA HIS A 170 13.20 -8.09 -0.24
C HIS A 170 12.68 -9.35 -0.95
N LEU A 171 11.90 -9.20 -2.01
CA LEU A 171 11.30 -10.30 -2.75
C LEU A 171 12.21 -10.88 -3.84
N ALA A 172 13.06 -10.07 -4.47
CA ALA A 172 13.89 -10.50 -5.59
C ALA A 172 14.79 -11.70 -5.29
N PRO A 173 15.43 -11.82 -4.11
CA PRO A 173 16.23 -13.01 -3.75
C PRO A 173 15.39 -14.28 -3.59
N LEU A 174 14.10 -14.14 -3.31
CA LEU A 174 13.16 -15.26 -3.07
C LEU A 174 12.47 -15.71 -4.37
N LYS A 175 12.64 -14.95 -5.46
CA LYS A 175 12.13 -15.31 -6.78
C LYS A 175 13.02 -16.39 -7.38
N LYS A 176 12.42 -17.55 -7.63
CA LYS A 176 13.09 -18.60 -8.38
C LYS A 176 13.21 -18.22 -9.85
N LYS A 177 14.41 -18.38 -10.39
CA LYS A 177 14.66 -18.40 -11.83
C LYS A 177 14.75 -19.86 -12.25
N PHE A 178 13.94 -20.23 -13.22
CA PHE A 178 14.09 -21.51 -13.89
C PHE A 178 14.81 -21.19 -15.20
N ASP A 179 16.03 -21.69 -15.33
CA ASP A 179 16.79 -21.68 -16.58
C ASP A 179 16.31 -22.81 -17.50
#